data_AF-A0A3N4Q1T6-F1
#
_entry.id   AF-A0A3N4Q1T6-F1
#
_cell.length_a   1.000
_cell.length_b   1.000
_cell.length_c   1.000
_cell.angle_alpha   90.00
_cell.angle_beta   90.00
_cell.angle_gamma   90.00
#
_symmetry.space_group_name_H-M   'P 1'
#
loop_
_entity.id
_entity.type
_entity.pdbx_description
1 polymer ?
#
loop_
_entity_poly.entity_id
_entity_poly.type
_entity_poly.pdbx_seq_one_letter_code
_entity_poly.pdbx_strand_id
1 'polypeptide(L)'
;MNDVFAGGFQQKLTLIRNFLSDQQENAIIRLFVPAVSGVGHQATSVNMLYRLISLGFQQTVQVIYDDSDDNTGNKLKRLIPGFNPATNAPVVINNATLTFYTLEFFETNPNNFPELGFGFTGGYDNDSVNLADKVNVTFFLKLQPFEWSKQNAVQRKSSLRNTWPVLEQQQALGNITYRKRGYFLPAPQLTHQDLIDLNSTFPGKQQPYQDVLAVTTGHNANVNLLPVYGIGDNADFPGFVEADPSIRPESVLLNLICAVADRQQTSNVQRLRRSAIILVAATISPGPYQNLASFLSGNADNMAALNGYINGNQIPQRVSVLAYTAPTLQQAINALPNANNHILVINMGGLTIATFNYLYSCSTLPCVFEGKGTANLVMNLNMPYLNVIKSTTTYPTLPLHAQQSPMSVLATRRAKCMNTAAGLLNTALAGQAVVNSVTEVSQQIEDSYDNTTQMYQYFAGLSAFFHNEEEDKLILGLLFFLGYVNTQN
;
A
#
# COMPACT_ATOMS: atom_id res chain seq x y z
N MET A 1 29.30 -17.94 4.34
CA MET A 1 27.91 -17.43 4.53
C MET A 1 27.48 -17.28 5.99
N ASN A 2 27.82 -18.19 6.93
CA ASN A 2 27.41 -18.06 8.34
C ASN A 2 27.92 -16.78 9.05
N ASP A 3 28.98 -16.15 8.55
CA ASP A 3 29.63 -15.01 9.21
C ASP A 3 28.82 -13.69 9.11
N VAL A 4 28.21 -13.38 7.96
CA VAL A 4 27.42 -12.14 7.78
C VAL A 4 26.16 -12.08 8.63
N PHE A 5 25.68 -13.23 9.14
CA PHE A 5 24.52 -13.30 10.03
C PHE A 5 24.90 -13.42 11.52
N ALA A 6 26.17 -13.67 11.84
CA ALA A 6 26.65 -13.94 13.21
C ALA A 6 26.77 -12.69 14.10
N GLY A 7 26.73 -11.49 13.52
CA GLY A 7 26.82 -10.22 14.24
C GLY A 7 25.49 -9.66 14.76
N GLY A 8 25.58 -8.72 15.70
CA GLY A 8 24.45 -7.91 16.15
C GLY A 8 23.91 -7.01 15.03
N PHE A 9 22.67 -6.51 15.17
CA PHE A 9 22.02 -5.74 14.11
C PHE A 9 22.81 -4.51 13.65
N GLN A 10 23.46 -3.79 14.56
CA GLN A 10 24.31 -2.64 14.19
C GLN A 10 25.53 -3.05 13.35
N GLN A 11 26.14 -4.21 13.60
CA GLN A 11 27.24 -4.71 12.79
C GLN A 11 26.75 -5.06 11.38
N LYS A 12 25.57 -5.68 11.27
CA LYS A 12 24.90 -5.98 9.99
C LYS A 12 24.62 -4.71 9.18
N LEU A 13 24.10 -3.66 9.84
CA LEU A 13 23.89 -2.36 9.20
C LEU A 13 25.20 -1.71 8.74
N THR A 14 26.27 -1.81 9.53
CA THR A 14 27.59 -1.31 9.12
C THR A 14 28.09 -2.02 7.85
N LEU A 15 27.91 -3.34 7.72
CA LEU A 15 28.27 -4.07 6.49
C LEU A 15 27.52 -3.53 5.27
N ILE A 16 26.21 -3.32 5.40
CA ILE A 16 25.39 -2.75 4.32
C ILE A 16 25.83 -1.32 4.00
N ARG A 17 26.03 -0.47 5.01
CA ARG A 17 26.48 0.91 4.84
C ARG A 17 27.82 0.99 4.13
N ASN A 18 28.78 0.17 4.52
CA ASN A 18 30.09 0.12 3.88
C ASN A 18 29.95 -0.23 2.40
N PHE A 19 29.17 -1.26 2.07
CA PHE A 19 28.85 -1.62 0.69
C PHE A 19 28.23 -0.45 -0.08
N LEU A 20 27.20 0.19 0.47
CA LEU A 20 26.51 1.30 -0.20
C LEU A 20 27.40 2.54 -0.37
N SER A 21 28.36 2.77 0.54
CA SER A 21 29.27 3.92 0.50
C SER A 21 30.51 3.72 -0.36
N ASP A 22 30.74 2.51 -0.88
CA ASP A 22 31.92 2.17 -1.67
C ASP A 22 31.91 2.94 -3.01
N GLN A 23 32.76 3.95 -3.14
CA GLN A 23 32.85 4.77 -4.34
C GLN A 23 33.63 4.11 -5.49
N GLN A 24 34.34 3.01 -5.24
CA GLN A 24 35.03 2.29 -6.31
C GLN A 24 34.08 1.31 -6.98
N GLU A 25 33.36 0.52 -6.20
CA GLU A 25 32.49 -0.54 -6.71
C GLU A 25 31.03 -0.09 -6.92
N ASN A 26 30.55 0.86 -6.10
CA ASN A 26 29.13 1.24 -6.04
C ASN A 26 28.88 2.76 -6.20
N ALA A 27 29.78 3.49 -6.87
CA ALA A 27 29.52 4.88 -7.25
C ALA A 27 28.27 5.05 -8.14
N ILE A 28 27.94 4.01 -8.91
CA ILE A 28 26.71 3.93 -9.70
C ILE A 28 26.11 2.54 -9.50
N ILE A 29 24.82 2.48 -9.15
CA ILE A 29 24.04 1.23 -9.08
C ILE A 29 22.84 1.30 -10.03
N ARG A 30 22.30 0.15 -10.45
CA ARG A 30 21.14 0.10 -11.36
C ARG A 30 19.86 -0.38 -10.69
N LEU A 31 18.79 0.38 -10.88
CA LEU A 31 17.43 -0.04 -10.56
C LEU A 31 16.71 -0.41 -11.85
N PHE A 32 16.16 -1.63 -11.92
CA PHE A 32 15.27 -2.02 -13.01
C PHE A 32 13.80 -1.93 -12.60
N VAL A 33 12.97 -1.30 -13.43
CA VAL A 33 11.53 -1.15 -13.23
C VAL A 33 10.77 -1.71 -14.44
N PRO A 34 10.02 -2.82 -14.31
CA PRO A 34 9.36 -3.43 -15.45
C PRO A 34 8.04 -2.77 -15.85
N ALA A 35 7.63 -3.00 -17.10
CA ALA A 35 6.28 -2.75 -17.59
C ALA A 35 5.36 -3.90 -17.14
N VAL A 36 4.54 -3.66 -16.12
CA VAL A 36 3.52 -4.59 -15.64
C VAL A 36 2.28 -3.86 -15.15
N SER A 37 1.11 -4.50 -15.34
CA SER A 37 -0.19 -3.99 -14.92
C SER A 37 -0.23 -3.67 -13.43
N GLY A 38 -0.90 -2.57 -13.09
CA GLY A 38 -0.92 -2.02 -11.73
C GLY A 38 0.36 -1.27 -11.36
N VAL A 39 0.53 -0.95 -10.08
CA VAL A 39 1.69 -0.17 -9.57
C VAL A 39 2.54 -0.93 -8.55
N GLY A 40 2.22 -2.19 -8.26
CA GLY A 40 2.80 -2.95 -7.14
C GLY A 40 4.30 -3.22 -7.28
N HIS A 41 4.76 -3.60 -8.47
CA HIS A 41 6.19 -3.84 -8.73
C HIS A 41 6.97 -2.53 -8.71
N GLN A 42 6.45 -1.49 -9.39
CA GLN A 42 7.09 -0.18 -9.46
C GLN A 42 7.20 0.45 -8.06
N ALA A 43 6.11 0.40 -7.26
CA ALA A 43 6.12 0.90 -5.90
C ALA A 43 7.10 0.14 -5.00
N THR A 44 7.22 -1.17 -5.15
CA THR A 44 8.19 -1.97 -4.37
C THR A 44 9.63 -1.63 -4.77
N SER A 45 9.92 -1.49 -6.06
CA SER A 45 11.23 -1.05 -6.57
C SER A 45 11.63 0.33 -6.04
N VAL A 46 10.70 1.30 -6.07
CA VAL A 46 10.93 2.66 -5.56
C VAL A 46 11.08 2.68 -4.03
N ASN A 47 10.30 1.87 -3.30
CA ASN A 47 10.47 1.75 -1.85
C ASN A 47 11.83 1.17 -1.46
N MET A 48 12.34 0.18 -2.22
CA MET A 48 13.70 -0.32 -2.04
C MET A 48 14.74 0.78 -2.28
N LEU A 49 14.58 1.57 -3.34
CA LEU A 49 15.44 2.73 -3.61
C LEU A 49 15.46 3.71 -2.43
N TYR A 50 14.30 4.12 -1.93
CA TYR A 50 14.22 5.01 -0.77
C TYR A 50 14.84 4.40 0.49
N ARG A 51 14.66 3.10 0.69
CA ARG A 51 15.27 2.40 1.82
C ARG A 51 16.80 2.40 1.70
N LEU A 52 17.37 2.12 0.53
CA LEU A 52 18.82 2.20 0.30
C LEU A 52 19.37 3.61 0.58
N ILE A 53 18.67 4.66 0.13
CA ILE A 53 19.04 6.05 0.41
C ILE A 53 19.00 6.32 1.92
N SER A 54 17.94 5.88 2.62
CA SER A 54 17.86 6.03 4.09
C SER A 54 18.93 5.23 4.84
N LEU A 55 19.42 4.14 4.25
CA LEU A 55 20.51 3.33 4.78
C LEU A 55 21.89 3.95 4.51
N GLY A 56 21.98 5.05 3.75
CA GLY A 56 23.20 5.83 3.57
C GLY A 56 23.73 5.88 2.14
N PHE A 57 23.01 5.35 1.14
CA PHE A 57 23.38 5.53 -0.27
C PHE A 57 23.20 7.00 -0.67
N GLN A 58 24.27 7.63 -1.15
CA GLN A 58 24.32 9.06 -1.51
C GLN A 58 24.91 9.30 -2.90
N GLN A 59 25.15 8.23 -3.66
CA GLN A 59 25.78 8.28 -4.97
C GLN A 59 24.70 8.29 -6.07
N THR A 60 24.99 7.72 -7.25
CA THR A 60 24.07 7.75 -8.40
C THR A 60 23.31 6.44 -8.56
N VAL A 61 21.99 6.51 -8.77
CA VAL A 61 21.17 5.38 -9.23
C VAL A 61 20.76 5.62 -10.69
N GLN A 62 21.14 4.70 -11.57
CA GLN A 62 20.59 4.62 -12.92
C GLN A 62 19.28 3.84 -12.87
N VAL A 63 18.16 4.54 -13.06
CA VAL A 63 16.82 3.95 -13.14
C VAL A 63 16.54 3.57 -14.59
N ILE A 64 16.58 2.27 -14.87
CA ILE A 64 16.23 1.70 -16.17
C ILE A 64 14.78 1.22 -16.09
N TYR A 65 13.89 1.85 -16.86
CA TYR A 65 12.47 1.52 -16.82
C TYR A 65 11.96 1.07 -18.18
N ASP A 66 11.20 -0.02 -18.18
CA ASP A 66 10.55 -0.55 -19.35
C ASP A 66 9.21 0.16 -19.55
N ASP A 67 9.07 0.88 -20.67
CA ASP A 67 7.91 1.73 -20.97
C ASP A 67 7.09 1.20 -22.16
N SER A 68 7.34 -0.05 -22.60
CA SER A 68 6.78 -0.62 -23.83
C SER A 68 5.25 -0.75 -23.82
N ASP A 69 4.66 -1.15 -22.69
CA ASP A 69 3.28 -1.66 -22.67
C ASP A 69 2.37 -1.02 -21.63
N ASP A 70 2.90 -0.22 -20.69
CA ASP A 70 2.13 0.15 -19.50
C ASP A 70 2.51 1.48 -18.85
N ASN A 71 3.04 2.41 -19.66
CA ASN A 71 3.23 3.80 -19.26
C ASN A 71 3.98 3.94 -17.91
N THR A 72 4.98 3.08 -17.70
CA THR A 72 5.81 2.97 -16.51
C THR A 72 6.42 4.32 -16.15
N GLY A 73 6.79 5.14 -17.14
CA GLY A 73 7.25 6.51 -16.93
C GLY A 73 6.24 7.36 -16.15
N ASN A 74 4.95 7.30 -16.49
CA ASN A 74 3.90 8.02 -15.75
C ASN A 74 3.60 7.41 -14.38
N LYS A 75 3.78 6.10 -14.20
CA LYS A 75 3.70 5.47 -12.87
C LYS A 75 4.84 5.96 -11.98
N LEU A 76 6.06 5.98 -12.50
CA LEU A 76 7.24 6.50 -11.81
C LEU A 76 7.11 7.98 -11.47
N LYS A 77 6.52 8.81 -12.35
CA LYS A 77 6.22 10.23 -12.06
C LYS A 77 5.40 10.40 -10.77
N ARG A 78 4.50 9.46 -10.47
CA ARG A 78 3.67 9.48 -9.25
C ARG A 78 4.39 8.95 -8.01
N LEU A 79 5.38 8.08 -8.22
CA LEU A 79 6.14 7.41 -7.17
C LEU A 79 7.42 8.16 -6.78
N ILE A 80 7.99 8.94 -7.71
CA ILE A 80 9.25 9.67 -7.55
C ILE A 80 8.98 11.17 -7.74
N PRO A 81 8.90 11.94 -6.65
CA PRO A 81 8.75 13.40 -6.71
C PRO A 81 9.80 14.06 -7.60
N GLY A 82 9.37 15.01 -8.43
CA GLY A 82 10.24 15.73 -9.36
C GLY A 82 10.58 14.99 -10.68
N PHE A 83 10.30 13.69 -10.80
CA PHE A 83 10.54 12.98 -12.06
C PHE A 83 9.51 13.36 -13.13
N ASN A 84 9.99 13.67 -14.32
CA ASN A 84 9.15 13.92 -15.48
C ASN A 84 9.64 13.07 -16.67
N PRO A 85 8.86 12.06 -17.12
CA PRO A 85 9.27 11.17 -18.20
C PRO A 85 9.47 11.90 -19.55
N ALA A 86 8.85 13.07 -19.73
CA ALA A 86 9.01 13.86 -20.95
C ALA A 86 10.41 14.50 -21.08
N THR A 87 11.09 14.76 -19.95
CA THR A 87 12.42 15.39 -19.96
C THR A 87 13.52 14.43 -19.52
N ASN A 88 13.17 13.37 -18.76
CA ASN A 88 14.12 12.48 -18.08
C ASN A 88 15.21 13.24 -17.29
N ALA A 89 14.87 14.42 -16.78
CA ALA A 89 15.79 15.24 -15.99
C ALA A 89 16.20 14.48 -14.71
N PRO A 90 17.47 14.58 -14.28
CA PRO A 90 17.89 13.98 -13.03
C PRO A 90 17.11 14.52 -11.83
N VAL A 91 16.89 13.65 -10.84
CA VAL A 91 16.21 13.98 -9.58
C VAL A 91 17.17 13.74 -8.43
N VAL A 92 17.24 14.65 -7.46
CA VAL A 92 18.07 14.49 -6.25
C VAL A 92 17.19 14.21 -5.05
N ILE A 93 17.48 13.15 -4.30
CA ILE A 93 16.74 12.72 -3.11
C ILE A 93 17.75 12.41 -2.01
N ASN A 94 17.75 13.20 -0.92
CA ASN A 94 18.69 13.06 0.21
C ASN A 94 20.15 12.87 -0.23
N ASN A 95 20.63 13.73 -1.14
CA ASN A 95 21.95 13.72 -1.78
C ASN A 95 22.22 12.61 -2.81
N ALA A 96 21.38 11.57 -2.90
CA ALA A 96 21.47 10.61 -3.98
C ALA A 96 20.93 11.21 -5.28
N THR A 97 21.60 10.96 -6.40
CA THR A 97 21.18 11.41 -7.73
C THR A 97 20.53 10.26 -8.49
N LEU A 98 19.33 10.48 -9.01
CA LEU A 98 18.62 9.55 -9.87
C LEU A 98 18.71 10.02 -11.31
N THR A 99 19.17 9.15 -12.21
CA THR A 99 19.14 9.37 -13.66
C THR A 99 18.25 8.33 -14.32
N PHE A 100 17.52 8.72 -15.36
CA PHE A 100 16.41 7.92 -15.90
C PHE A 100 16.66 7.58 -17.36
N TYR A 101 16.48 6.31 -17.71
CA TYR A 101 16.62 5.81 -19.07
C TYR A 101 15.50 4.82 -19.36
N THR A 102 14.84 4.96 -20.51
CA THR A 102 13.97 3.90 -21.00
C THR A 102 14.83 2.67 -21.30
N LEU A 103 14.24 1.48 -21.15
CA LEU A 103 14.89 0.23 -21.48
C LEU A 103 15.33 0.20 -22.96
N GLU A 104 14.50 0.71 -23.87
CA GLU A 104 14.82 0.85 -25.29
C GLU A 104 16.08 1.71 -25.50
N PHE A 105 16.17 2.88 -24.85
CA PHE A 105 17.36 3.72 -24.96
C PHE A 105 18.60 3.02 -24.40
N PHE A 106 18.45 2.33 -23.27
CA PHE A 106 19.54 1.56 -22.66
C PHE A 106 20.06 0.46 -23.60
N GLU A 107 19.16 -0.34 -24.18
CA GLU A 107 19.50 -1.48 -25.05
C GLU A 107 20.06 -1.03 -26.40
N THR A 108 19.64 0.12 -26.94
CA THR A 108 20.12 0.66 -28.22
C THR A 108 21.44 1.44 -28.10
N ASN A 109 21.88 1.79 -26.90
CA ASN A 109 23.10 2.57 -26.65
C ASN A 109 24.08 1.86 -25.71
N PRO A 110 24.45 0.58 -25.94
CA PRO A 110 25.21 -0.22 -24.97
C PRO A 110 26.59 0.37 -24.62
N ASN A 111 27.21 1.10 -25.55
CA ASN A 111 28.50 1.76 -25.31
C ASN A 111 28.44 2.87 -24.24
N ASN A 112 27.24 3.42 -23.97
CA ASN A 112 27.04 4.44 -22.94
C ASN A 112 26.86 3.83 -21.54
N PHE A 113 26.69 2.51 -21.45
CA PHE A 113 26.33 1.81 -20.22
C PHE A 113 27.33 0.68 -19.93
N PRO A 114 28.51 0.99 -19.35
CA PRO A 114 29.48 -0.03 -18.99
C PRO A 114 28.90 -1.02 -17.95
N GLU A 115 29.58 -2.15 -17.78
CA GLU A 115 29.21 -3.09 -16.71
C GLU A 115 29.39 -2.42 -15.34
N LEU A 116 28.43 -2.60 -14.43
CA LEU A 116 28.51 -2.14 -13.04
C LEU A 116 28.43 -3.32 -12.08
N GLY A 117 28.89 -3.16 -10.84
CA GLY A 117 28.90 -4.26 -9.86
C GLY A 117 27.50 -4.72 -9.43
N PHE A 118 26.57 -3.77 -9.24
CA PHE A 118 25.29 -4.05 -8.57
C PHE A 118 24.06 -3.46 -9.26
N GLY A 119 23.01 -4.28 -9.35
CA GLY A 119 21.66 -3.83 -9.68
C GLY A 119 20.57 -4.51 -8.84
N PHE A 120 19.37 -3.96 -8.86
CA PHE A 120 18.24 -4.50 -8.09
C PHE A 120 16.87 -4.19 -8.70
N THR A 121 15.86 -4.95 -8.25
CA THR A 121 14.44 -4.66 -8.49
C THR A 121 13.57 -5.14 -7.33
N GLY A 122 12.42 -4.51 -7.15
CA GLY A 122 11.39 -4.89 -6.20
C GLY A 122 10.23 -5.68 -6.81
N GLY A 123 10.27 -6.01 -8.10
CA GLY A 123 9.32 -6.94 -8.71
C GLY A 123 9.67 -7.26 -10.15
N TYR A 124 9.53 -8.54 -10.54
CA TYR A 124 9.65 -8.97 -11.93
C TYR A 124 9.09 -10.39 -12.13
N ASP A 125 8.14 -10.57 -13.04
CA ASP A 125 7.35 -11.81 -13.13
C ASP A 125 7.94 -12.91 -14.02
N ASN A 126 8.90 -12.57 -14.87
CA ASN A 126 9.56 -13.53 -15.74
C ASN A 126 10.82 -14.10 -15.07
N ASP A 127 10.67 -15.29 -14.49
CA ASP A 127 11.75 -15.97 -13.76
C ASP A 127 12.81 -16.61 -14.69
N SER A 128 12.59 -16.59 -16.01
CA SER A 128 13.54 -17.11 -17.00
C SER A 128 14.57 -16.08 -17.47
N VAL A 129 14.34 -14.79 -17.23
CA VAL A 129 15.24 -13.72 -17.65
C VAL A 129 16.27 -13.44 -16.56
N ASN A 130 17.53 -13.34 -16.97
CA ASN A 130 18.61 -12.85 -16.13
C ASN A 130 18.62 -11.32 -16.15
N LEU A 131 18.22 -10.69 -15.05
CA LEU A 131 18.22 -9.22 -14.96
C LEU A 131 19.64 -8.67 -14.86
N ALA A 132 20.61 -9.46 -14.38
CA ALA A 132 22.02 -9.08 -14.39
C ALA A 132 22.52 -8.87 -15.84
N ASP A 133 22.14 -9.75 -16.76
CA ASP A 133 22.42 -9.57 -18.19
C ASP A 133 21.60 -8.39 -18.76
N LYS A 134 20.31 -8.30 -18.42
CA LYS A 134 19.40 -7.29 -18.98
C LYS A 134 19.82 -5.85 -18.71
N VAL A 135 20.32 -5.56 -17.51
CA VAL A 135 20.79 -4.21 -17.16
C VAL A 135 22.31 -4.13 -16.99
N ASN A 136 23.04 -5.06 -17.60
CA ASN A 136 24.50 -5.07 -17.68
C ASN A 136 25.21 -4.87 -16.32
N VAL A 137 24.87 -5.68 -15.31
CA VAL A 137 25.54 -5.67 -14.00
C VAL A 137 26.14 -7.03 -13.65
N THR A 138 27.21 -7.08 -12.87
CA THR A 138 27.84 -8.34 -12.45
C THR A 138 26.91 -9.17 -11.57
N PHE A 139 26.29 -8.54 -10.56
CA PHE A 139 25.30 -9.17 -9.69
C PHE A 139 24.01 -8.35 -9.59
N PHE A 140 22.89 -9.05 -9.51
CA PHE A 140 21.56 -8.46 -9.46
C PHE A 140 20.72 -9.05 -8.32
N LEU A 141 20.21 -8.21 -7.42
CA LEU A 141 19.30 -8.59 -6.35
C LEU A 141 17.85 -8.43 -6.81
N LYS A 142 17.19 -9.55 -7.14
CA LYS A 142 15.78 -9.59 -7.49
C LYS A 142 14.94 -9.89 -6.26
N LEU A 143 14.24 -8.88 -5.75
CA LEU A 143 13.20 -9.06 -4.73
C LEU A 143 11.81 -8.88 -5.33
N GLN A 144 10.79 -9.24 -4.55
CA GLN A 144 9.39 -9.23 -4.95
C GLN A 144 8.50 -8.59 -3.89
N PRO A 145 7.31 -8.10 -4.26
CA PRO A 145 6.34 -7.61 -3.30
C PRO A 145 5.98 -8.64 -2.21
N PHE A 146 5.40 -8.14 -1.12
CA PHE A 146 4.96 -8.97 0.02
C PHE A 146 4.09 -10.16 -0.44
N GLU A 147 4.52 -11.39 -0.11
CA GLU A 147 3.86 -12.64 -0.48
C GLU A 147 3.56 -12.81 -1.98
N TRP A 148 4.38 -12.22 -2.85
CA TRP A 148 4.27 -12.47 -4.27
C TRP A 148 4.68 -13.92 -4.60
N SER A 149 4.08 -14.51 -5.63
CA SER A 149 4.28 -15.92 -5.96
C SER A 149 5.59 -16.21 -6.71
N LYS A 150 6.24 -15.18 -7.22
CA LYS A 150 7.50 -15.30 -7.98
C LYS A 150 8.70 -15.32 -7.04
N GLN A 151 9.80 -15.88 -7.53
CA GLN A 151 10.98 -16.09 -6.71
C GLN A 151 11.72 -14.78 -6.40
N ASN A 152 12.32 -14.73 -5.21
CA ASN A 152 13.35 -13.78 -4.84
C ASN A 152 14.72 -14.47 -5.09
N ALA A 153 15.65 -13.79 -5.78
CA ALA A 153 16.91 -14.42 -6.19
C ALA A 153 18.09 -13.44 -6.22
N VAL A 154 19.31 -13.95 -6.06
CA VAL A 154 20.53 -13.28 -6.53
C VAL A 154 20.87 -13.84 -7.91
N GLN A 155 21.06 -12.98 -8.89
CA GLN A 155 21.43 -13.37 -10.25
C GLN A 155 22.84 -12.87 -10.55
N ARG A 156 23.65 -13.68 -11.25
CA ARG A 156 24.98 -13.28 -11.73
C ARG A 156 24.94 -13.17 -13.25
N LYS A 157 25.61 -12.18 -13.81
CA LYS A 157 25.74 -12.02 -15.27
C LYS A 157 26.27 -13.31 -15.91
N SER A 158 25.71 -13.68 -17.06
CA SER A 158 26.09 -14.86 -17.85
C SER A 158 26.00 -16.21 -17.13
N SER A 159 25.35 -16.28 -15.97
CA SER A 159 25.13 -17.52 -15.23
C SER A 159 23.82 -18.20 -15.63
N LEU A 160 23.79 -19.53 -15.60
CA LEU A 160 22.60 -20.30 -15.90
C LEU A 160 21.56 -20.17 -14.78
N ARG A 161 20.27 -20.15 -15.13
CA ARG A 161 19.16 -19.98 -14.18
C ARG A 161 19.20 -20.92 -12.98
N ASN A 162 19.57 -22.19 -13.19
CA ASN A 162 19.63 -23.21 -12.14
C ASN A 162 20.78 -22.99 -11.15
N THR A 163 21.66 -22.02 -11.38
CA THR A 163 22.77 -21.66 -10.47
C THR A 163 22.45 -20.46 -9.58
N TRP A 164 21.33 -19.77 -9.81
CA TRP A 164 20.97 -18.59 -9.03
C TRP A 164 20.53 -18.97 -7.61
N PRO A 165 21.11 -18.38 -6.55
CA PRO A 165 20.61 -18.55 -5.21
C PRO A 165 19.16 -18.04 -5.09
N VAL A 166 18.21 -18.95 -4.84
CA VAL A 166 16.82 -18.62 -4.53
C VAL A 166 16.71 -18.35 -3.02
N LEU A 167 16.24 -17.17 -2.64
CA LEU A 167 16.26 -16.71 -1.24
C LEU A 167 15.30 -17.52 -0.36
N GLU A 168 14.18 -17.99 -0.91
CA GLU A 168 13.23 -18.87 -0.23
C GLU A 168 13.76 -20.28 0.06
N GLN A 169 14.94 -20.64 -0.45
CA GLN A 169 15.60 -21.92 -0.17
C GLN A 169 16.72 -21.78 0.86
N GLN A 170 16.96 -20.57 1.36
CA GLN A 170 18.07 -20.28 2.26
C GLN A 170 17.60 -20.38 3.72
N GLN A 171 18.16 -21.33 4.47
CA GLN A 171 17.83 -21.51 5.88
C GLN A 171 18.08 -20.24 6.71
N ALA A 172 19.17 -19.52 6.41
CA ALA A 172 19.51 -18.25 7.08
C ALA A 172 18.42 -17.17 6.92
N LEU A 173 17.56 -17.28 5.90
CA LEU A 173 16.47 -16.35 5.62
C LEU A 173 15.09 -16.88 6.08
N GLY A 174 15.06 -18.06 6.72
CA GLY A 174 13.83 -18.73 7.13
C GLY A 174 13.17 -19.58 6.03
N ASN A 175 13.89 -19.95 4.98
CA ASN A 175 13.35 -20.72 3.85
C ASN A 175 12.11 -20.04 3.23
N ILE A 176 11.04 -20.81 2.99
CA ILE A 176 9.83 -20.36 2.30
C ILE A 176 9.11 -19.20 3.00
N THR A 177 9.39 -18.95 4.29
CA THR A 177 8.79 -17.82 5.01
C THR A 177 9.40 -16.48 4.60
N TYR A 178 10.56 -16.46 3.93
CA TYR A 178 11.17 -15.23 3.44
C TYR A 178 10.21 -14.44 2.53
N ARG A 179 9.41 -15.13 1.69
CA ARG A 179 8.40 -14.48 0.84
C ARG A 179 7.30 -13.77 1.64
N LYS A 180 7.05 -14.21 2.87
CA LYS A 180 6.04 -13.64 3.79
C LYS A 180 6.57 -12.43 4.56
N ARG A 181 7.80 -12.00 4.30
CA ARG A 181 8.36 -10.79 4.90
C ARG A 181 7.94 -9.56 4.13
N GLY A 182 7.79 -8.47 4.86
CA GLY A 182 7.57 -7.14 4.31
C GLY A 182 8.86 -6.34 4.28
N TYR A 183 8.79 -5.18 3.64
CA TYR A 183 9.84 -4.17 3.70
C TYR A 183 9.57 -3.26 4.87
N PHE A 184 10.62 -2.91 5.62
CA PHE A 184 10.48 -1.84 6.60
C PHE A 184 10.21 -0.52 5.89
N LEU A 185 9.22 0.22 6.37
CA LEU A 185 8.89 1.55 5.91
C LEU A 185 8.93 2.49 7.12
N PRO A 186 9.72 3.58 7.08
CA PRO A 186 9.69 4.57 8.14
C PRO A 186 8.30 5.22 8.21
N ALA A 187 7.97 5.77 9.38
CA ALA A 187 6.74 6.52 9.56
C ALA A 187 6.66 7.66 8.50
N PRO A 188 5.62 7.67 7.64
CA PRO A 188 5.48 8.68 6.60
C PRO A 188 5.52 10.08 7.18
N GLN A 189 6.24 10.98 6.50
CA GLN A 189 6.28 12.40 6.82
C GLN A 189 5.67 13.17 5.65
N LEU A 190 4.99 14.27 5.97
CA LEU A 190 4.46 15.19 4.98
C LEU A 190 5.28 16.48 5.00
N THR A 191 5.93 16.79 3.88
CA THR A 191 6.68 18.03 3.70
C THR A 191 5.85 19.08 2.96
N HIS A 192 6.32 20.33 2.97
CA HIS A 192 5.71 21.38 2.15
C HIS A 192 5.82 21.06 0.64
N GLN A 193 6.93 20.45 0.22
CA GLN A 193 7.13 20.07 -1.18
C GLN A 193 6.12 19.00 -1.62
N ASP A 194 5.80 18.03 -0.76
CA ASP A 194 4.81 16.99 -1.08
C ASP A 194 3.42 17.58 -1.40
N LEU A 195 3.06 18.69 -0.74
CA LEU A 195 1.81 19.42 -0.99
C LEU A 195 1.84 20.20 -2.31
N ILE A 196 2.99 20.80 -2.65
CA ILE A 196 3.21 21.44 -3.95
C ILE A 196 3.10 20.38 -5.06
N ASP A 197 3.74 19.23 -4.87
CA ASP A 197 3.75 18.12 -5.83
C ASP A 197 2.36 17.48 -5.97
N LEU A 198 1.58 17.43 -4.88
CA LEU A 198 0.18 17.03 -4.95
C LEU A 198 -0.61 17.98 -5.86
N ASN A 199 -0.46 19.30 -5.71
CA ASN A 199 -1.21 20.24 -6.52
C ASN A 199 -0.73 20.28 -7.99
N SER A 200 0.57 20.09 -8.23
CA SER A 200 1.12 20.05 -9.59
C SER A 200 0.68 18.78 -10.34
N THR A 201 0.58 17.65 -9.63
CA THR A 201 0.13 16.37 -10.20
C THR A 201 -1.39 16.31 -10.31
N PHE A 202 -2.11 16.84 -9.31
CA PHE A 202 -3.56 16.81 -9.19
C PHE A 202 -4.10 18.20 -8.77
N PRO A 203 -4.30 19.11 -9.73
CA PRO A 203 -4.73 20.49 -9.45
C PRO A 203 -5.98 20.58 -8.58
N GLY A 204 -5.93 21.46 -7.59
CA GLY A 204 -7.06 21.77 -6.69
C GLY A 204 -7.21 20.84 -5.49
N LYS A 205 -6.36 19.82 -5.33
CA LYS A 205 -6.46 18.88 -4.20
C LYS A 205 -5.74 19.31 -2.93
N GLN A 206 -4.78 20.23 -3.04
CA GLN A 206 -3.96 20.64 -1.89
C GLN A 206 -4.81 21.17 -0.73
N GLN A 207 -5.71 22.13 -0.97
CA GLN A 207 -6.52 22.71 0.09
C GLN A 207 -7.51 21.71 0.71
N PRO A 208 -8.33 20.95 -0.06
CA PRO A 208 -9.18 19.90 0.50
C PRO A 208 -8.42 18.86 1.33
N TYR A 209 -7.22 18.48 0.90
CA TYR A 209 -6.38 17.54 1.63
C TYR A 209 -5.92 18.13 2.98
N GLN A 210 -5.47 19.39 2.99
CA GLN A 210 -5.09 20.09 4.21
C GLN A 210 -6.27 20.29 5.18
N ASP A 211 -7.46 20.62 4.66
CA ASP A 211 -8.67 20.77 5.46
C ASP A 211 -9.05 19.45 6.18
N VAL A 212 -8.95 18.31 5.46
CA VAL A 212 -9.16 16.98 6.07
C VAL A 212 -8.16 16.73 7.18
N LEU A 213 -6.87 16.97 6.95
CA LEU A 213 -5.83 16.74 7.96
C LEU A 213 -6.03 17.63 9.20
N ALA A 214 -6.48 18.88 9.01
CA ALA A 214 -6.69 19.83 10.10
C ALA A 214 -7.73 19.35 11.13
N VAL A 215 -8.75 18.59 10.71
CA VAL A 215 -9.80 18.08 11.63
C VAL A 215 -9.56 16.63 12.09
N THR A 216 -8.68 15.89 11.42
CA THR A 216 -8.43 14.46 11.67
C THR A 216 -7.10 14.17 12.36
N THR A 217 -6.17 15.13 12.41
CA THR A 217 -4.83 14.94 13.00
C THR A 217 -4.57 15.88 14.18
N GLY A 218 -3.65 15.49 15.08
CA GLY A 218 -3.23 16.29 16.24
C GLY A 218 -3.85 15.89 17.59
N HIS A 219 -3.49 16.62 18.66
CA HIS A 219 -3.85 16.29 20.06
C HIS A 219 -5.36 16.33 20.37
N ASN A 220 -6.17 16.96 19.51
CA ASN A 220 -7.62 17.10 19.67
C ASN A 220 -8.38 16.59 18.43
N ALA A 221 -7.86 15.58 17.72
CA ALA A 221 -8.57 14.98 16.60
C ALA A 221 -9.95 14.44 17.05
N ASN A 222 -10.99 15.21 16.75
CA ASN A 222 -12.38 14.93 17.13
C ASN A 222 -13.18 14.29 15.99
N VAL A 223 -12.56 14.12 14.83
CA VAL A 223 -13.15 13.49 13.64
C VAL A 223 -12.31 12.27 13.28
N ASN A 224 -12.98 11.15 13.06
CA ASN A 224 -12.38 9.91 12.59
C ASN A 224 -12.01 10.02 11.10
N LEU A 225 -10.94 9.36 10.68
CA LEU A 225 -10.49 9.27 9.29
C LEU A 225 -10.44 7.81 8.87
N LEU A 226 -11.06 7.51 7.73
CA LEU A 226 -11.04 6.20 7.07
C LEU A 226 -10.62 6.40 5.61
N PRO A 227 -9.32 6.26 5.29
CA PRO A 227 -8.84 6.28 3.92
C PRO A 227 -9.27 5.01 3.18
N VAL A 228 -9.76 5.19 1.95
CA VAL A 228 -10.26 4.11 1.08
C VAL A 228 -9.56 4.17 -0.27
N TYR A 229 -8.95 3.05 -0.64
CA TYR A 229 -8.31 2.82 -1.93
C TYR A 229 -8.69 1.43 -2.47
N GLY A 230 -8.38 1.17 -3.74
CA GLY A 230 -8.50 -0.18 -4.30
C GLY A 230 -9.91 -0.57 -4.78
N ILE A 231 -10.84 0.38 -4.78
CA ILE A 231 -12.24 0.20 -5.21
C ILE A 231 -12.58 1.02 -6.46
N GLY A 232 -11.58 1.41 -7.26
CA GLY A 232 -11.79 2.13 -8.51
C GLY A 232 -12.30 1.23 -9.64
N ASP A 233 -13.02 1.81 -10.59
CA ASP A 233 -13.65 1.14 -11.75
C ASP A 233 -13.12 1.66 -13.11
N ASN A 234 -11.93 2.28 -13.11
CA ASN A 234 -11.29 2.87 -14.28
C ASN A 234 -10.04 2.08 -14.69
N ALA A 235 -9.93 1.73 -15.96
CA ALA A 235 -8.82 0.97 -16.57
C ALA A 235 -7.43 1.63 -16.45
N ASP A 236 -7.36 2.96 -16.34
CA ASP A 236 -6.09 3.67 -16.11
C ASP A 236 -5.57 3.49 -14.66
N PHE A 237 -6.45 3.04 -13.78
CA PHE A 237 -6.22 2.86 -12.35
C PHE A 237 -7.06 1.69 -11.83
N PRO A 238 -6.82 0.47 -12.32
CA PRO A 238 -7.66 -0.66 -11.99
C PRO A 238 -7.56 -0.87 -10.48
N GLY A 239 -8.60 -0.45 -9.77
CA GLY A 239 -8.93 -1.02 -8.48
C GLY A 239 -9.44 -2.43 -8.71
N PHE A 240 -9.59 -3.18 -7.63
CA PHE A 240 -9.96 -4.59 -7.66
C PHE A 240 -11.26 -4.90 -8.44
N VAL A 241 -12.11 -3.88 -8.67
CA VAL A 241 -13.42 -3.97 -9.33
C VAL A 241 -13.35 -4.59 -10.73
N GLU A 242 -12.23 -4.43 -11.46
CA GLU A 242 -12.07 -5.08 -12.77
C GLU A 242 -11.81 -6.60 -12.68
N ALA A 243 -11.24 -7.08 -11.57
CA ALA A 243 -10.87 -8.49 -11.39
C ALA A 243 -11.96 -9.35 -10.74
N ASP A 244 -12.98 -8.71 -10.15
CA ASP A 244 -14.16 -9.34 -9.59
C ASP A 244 -15.41 -8.46 -9.77
N PRO A 245 -16.27 -8.77 -10.76
CA PRO A 245 -17.46 -7.96 -11.05
C PRO A 245 -18.51 -8.00 -9.92
N SER A 246 -18.35 -8.88 -8.92
CA SER A 246 -19.22 -8.88 -7.73
C SER A 246 -18.88 -7.74 -6.76
N ILE A 247 -17.69 -7.16 -6.84
CA ILE A 247 -17.22 -6.09 -5.96
C ILE A 247 -17.44 -4.76 -6.64
N ARG A 248 -18.51 -4.05 -6.23
CA ARG A 248 -18.87 -2.74 -6.79
C ARG A 248 -18.48 -1.63 -5.81
N PRO A 249 -17.89 -0.50 -6.28
CA PRO A 249 -17.46 0.59 -5.41
C PRO A 249 -18.57 1.07 -4.46
N GLU A 250 -19.79 1.23 -4.98
CA GLU A 250 -20.96 1.66 -4.22
C GLU A 250 -21.38 0.66 -3.14
N SER A 251 -21.16 -0.64 -3.36
CA SER A 251 -21.48 -1.67 -2.36
C SER A 251 -20.45 -1.65 -1.24
N VAL A 252 -19.16 -1.52 -1.55
CA VAL A 252 -18.11 -1.39 -0.52
C VAL A 252 -18.33 -0.13 0.31
N LEU A 253 -18.58 1.01 -0.34
CA LEU A 253 -18.86 2.27 0.35
C LEU A 253 -20.13 2.19 1.22
N LEU A 254 -21.21 1.58 0.73
CA LEU A 254 -22.43 1.37 1.50
C LEU A 254 -22.16 0.53 2.77
N ASN A 255 -21.46 -0.59 2.63
CA ASN A 255 -21.11 -1.44 3.78
C ASN A 255 -20.24 -0.68 4.81
N LEU A 256 -19.26 0.09 4.35
CA LEU A 256 -18.40 0.91 5.22
C LEU A 256 -19.20 2.00 5.95
N ILE A 257 -20.06 2.73 5.23
CA ILE A 257 -20.91 3.78 5.82
C ILE A 257 -21.81 3.18 6.89
N CYS A 258 -22.50 2.08 6.58
CA CYS A 258 -23.37 1.39 7.54
C CYS A 258 -22.57 0.87 8.75
N ALA A 259 -21.40 0.28 8.55
CA ALA A 259 -20.57 -0.23 9.64
C ALA A 259 -20.04 0.89 10.56
N VAL A 260 -19.63 2.02 9.99
CA VAL A 260 -19.23 3.21 10.76
C VAL A 260 -20.42 3.80 11.50
N ALA A 261 -21.58 3.93 10.85
CA ALA A 261 -22.79 4.48 11.47
C ALA A 261 -23.31 3.62 12.63
N ASP A 262 -23.18 2.29 12.51
CA ASP A 262 -23.48 1.32 13.54
C ASP A 262 -22.56 1.49 14.76
N ARG A 263 -21.23 1.53 14.56
CA ARG A 263 -20.27 1.75 15.65
C ARG A 263 -20.41 3.13 16.28
N GLN A 264 -20.80 4.16 15.52
CA GLN A 264 -21.05 5.48 16.09
C GLN A 264 -22.14 5.47 17.16
N GLN A 265 -23.11 4.57 17.04
CA GLN A 265 -24.25 4.44 17.96
C GLN A 265 -24.01 3.43 19.07
N THR A 266 -23.36 2.31 18.76
CA THR A 266 -23.36 1.11 19.61
C THR A 266 -22.01 0.78 20.25
N SER A 267 -20.90 1.34 19.76
CA SER A 267 -19.55 0.98 20.21
C SER A 267 -19.29 1.32 21.68
N ASN A 268 -18.63 0.41 22.40
CA ASN A 268 -18.12 0.69 23.74
C ASN A 268 -16.79 1.47 23.69
N VAL A 269 -16.08 1.43 22.56
CA VAL A 269 -14.87 2.21 22.33
C VAL A 269 -15.26 3.65 21.97
N GLN A 270 -15.10 4.58 22.92
CA GLN A 270 -15.59 5.97 22.83
C GLN A 270 -15.13 6.71 21.57
N ARG A 271 -13.87 6.52 21.12
CA ARG A 271 -13.35 7.17 19.91
C ARG A 271 -14.10 6.78 18.63
N LEU A 272 -14.72 5.60 18.59
CA LEU A 272 -15.49 5.15 17.41
C LEU A 272 -16.86 5.86 17.29
N ARG A 273 -17.27 6.61 18.32
CA ARG A 273 -18.52 7.39 18.37
C ARG A 273 -18.41 8.80 17.82
N ARG A 274 -17.28 9.15 17.21
CA ARG A 274 -17.05 10.47 16.63
C ARG A 274 -17.57 10.54 15.21
N SER A 275 -17.85 11.76 14.73
CA SER A 275 -18.02 12.03 13.29
C SER A 275 -16.84 11.49 12.49
N ALA A 276 -17.04 11.14 11.22
CA ALA A 276 -16.04 10.48 10.40
C ALA A 276 -15.93 11.07 9.00
N ILE A 277 -14.72 11.06 8.45
CA ILE A 277 -14.42 11.28 7.04
C ILE A 277 -14.03 9.94 6.43
N ILE A 278 -14.77 9.51 5.41
CA ILE A 278 -14.38 8.41 4.51
C ILE A 278 -13.77 9.06 3.27
N LEU A 279 -12.44 9.08 3.19
CA LEU A 279 -11.72 9.71 2.08
C LEU A 279 -11.38 8.67 1.01
N VAL A 280 -12.00 8.80 -0.16
CA VAL A 280 -11.83 7.87 -1.27
C VAL A 280 -10.73 8.37 -2.20
N ALA A 281 -9.54 7.76 -2.10
CA ALA A 281 -8.36 8.05 -2.92
C ALA A 281 -8.35 7.26 -4.25
N ALA A 282 -9.32 6.36 -4.44
CA ALA A 282 -9.54 5.67 -5.71
C ALA A 282 -10.27 6.57 -6.71
N THR A 283 -9.92 6.45 -7.99
CA THR A 283 -10.70 7.05 -9.08
C THR A 283 -11.92 6.17 -9.34
N ILE A 284 -13.11 6.69 -9.06
CA ILE A 284 -14.40 6.01 -9.31
C ILE A 284 -15.22 6.87 -10.27
N SER A 285 -15.82 6.24 -11.27
CA SER A 285 -16.70 6.89 -12.24
C SER A 285 -17.95 7.48 -11.58
N PRO A 286 -18.67 8.41 -12.24
CA PRO A 286 -19.87 9.01 -11.64
C PRO A 286 -21.00 8.03 -11.31
N GLY A 287 -21.14 6.93 -12.07
CA GLY A 287 -22.25 5.98 -11.96
C GLY A 287 -22.37 5.31 -10.57
N PRO A 288 -21.29 4.72 -10.03
CA PRO A 288 -21.28 4.20 -8.66
C PRO A 288 -21.71 5.22 -7.60
N TYR A 289 -21.29 6.48 -7.69
CA TYR A 289 -21.72 7.51 -6.73
C TYR A 289 -23.23 7.82 -6.83
N GLN A 290 -23.82 7.76 -8.03
CA GLN A 290 -25.27 7.90 -8.22
C GLN A 290 -26.02 6.72 -7.59
N ASN A 291 -25.53 5.49 -7.78
CA ASN A 291 -26.10 4.30 -7.16
C ASN A 291 -26.00 4.36 -5.62
N LEU A 292 -24.84 4.79 -5.11
CA LEU A 292 -24.65 4.99 -3.67
C LEU A 292 -25.64 6.01 -3.12
N ALA A 293 -25.81 7.16 -3.78
CA ALA A 293 -26.79 8.17 -3.36
C ALA A 293 -28.23 7.61 -3.34
N SER A 294 -28.60 6.77 -4.31
CA SER A 294 -29.89 6.09 -4.33
C SER A 294 -30.06 5.17 -3.10
N PHE A 295 -29.06 4.36 -2.75
CA PHE A 295 -29.11 3.51 -1.55
C PHE A 295 -29.20 4.32 -0.25
N LEU A 296 -28.42 5.39 -0.14
CA LEU A 296 -28.37 6.24 1.05
C LEU A 296 -29.65 7.06 1.26
N SER A 297 -30.52 7.17 0.25
CA SER A 297 -31.81 7.85 0.37
C SER A 297 -32.83 7.11 1.25
N GLY A 298 -32.62 5.80 1.47
CA GLY A 298 -33.55 4.95 2.20
C GLY A 298 -34.84 4.61 1.45
N ASN A 299 -34.87 4.85 0.12
CA ASN A 299 -36.02 4.63 -0.75
C ASN A 299 -35.66 3.82 -2.01
N ALA A 300 -34.66 2.94 -1.93
CA ALA A 300 -34.27 2.11 -3.09
C ALA A 300 -35.34 1.05 -3.39
N ASP A 301 -35.72 0.92 -4.66
CA ASP A 301 -36.74 -0.03 -5.11
C ASP A 301 -36.35 -1.48 -4.80
N ASN A 302 -37.31 -2.28 -4.34
CA ASN A 302 -37.14 -3.70 -3.99
C ASN A 302 -36.07 -3.97 -2.90
N MET A 303 -35.72 -2.97 -2.09
CA MET A 303 -34.71 -3.07 -1.02
C MET A 303 -35.29 -2.73 0.37
N ALA A 304 -36.47 -3.26 0.70
CA ALA A 304 -37.22 -2.87 1.90
C ALA A 304 -36.46 -3.03 3.23
N ALA A 305 -35.69 -4.12 3.40
CA ALA A 305 -34.94 -4.37 4.64
C ALA A 305 -33.73 -3.42 4.76
N LEU A 306 -33.04 -3.17 3.64
CA LEU A 306 -31.99 -2.15 3.58
C LEU A 306 -32.55 -0.75 3.87
N ASN A 307 -33.67 -0.37 3.25
CA ASN A 307 -34.35 0.91 3.49
C ASN A 307 -34.72 1.05 4.98
N GLY A 308 -35.24 -0.01 5.59
CA GLY A 308 -35.52 -0.05 7.03
C GLY A 308 -34.28 0.21 7.88
N TYR A 309 -33.15 -0.42 7.56
CA TYR A 309 -31.87 -0.19 8.23
C TYR A 309 -31.36 1.26 8.04
N ILE A 310 -31.36 1.77 6.80
CA ILE A 310 -30.88 3.10 6.44
C ILE A 310 -31.68 4.19 7.17
N ASN A 311 -33.02 4.07 7.17
CA ASN A 311 -33.90 5.01 7.85
C ASN A 311 -33.80 4.89 9.38
N GLY A 312 -33.72 3.66 9.91
CA GLY A 312 -33.57 3.42 11.35
C GLY A 312 -32.28 3.99 11.94
N ASN A 313 -31.21 4.05 11.13
CA ASN A 313 -29.92 4.64 11.51
C ASN A 313 -29.78 6.12 11.15
N GLN A 314 -30.85 6.76 10.63
CA GLN A 314 -30.88 8.16 10.21
C GLN A 314 -29.80 8.52 9.17
N ILE A 315 -29.42 7.54 8.33
CA ILE A 315 -28.37 7.69 7.32
C ILE A 315 -28.63 8.87 6.36
N PRO A 316 -29.87 9.10 5.84
CA PRO A 316 -30.12 10.23 4.94
C PRO A 316 -29.83 11.61 5.56
N GLN A 317 -29.93 11.75 6.89
CA GLN A 317 -29.73 13.02 7.59
C GLN A 317 -28.27 13.25 8.01
N ARG A 318 -27.50 12.17 8.17
CA ARG A 318 -26.15 12.22 8.76
C ARG A 318 -25.02 11.81 7.82
N VAL A 319 -25.32 11.44 6.58
CA VAL A 319 -24.31 11.09 5.58
C VAL A 319 -24.34 12.08 4.44
N SER A 320 -23.17 12.57 4.05
CA SER A 320 -22.99 13.43 2.87
C SER A 320 -21.89 12.86 1.99
N VAL A 321 -22.07 12.93 0.68
CA VAL A 321 -21.09 12.48 -0.32
C VAL A 321 -20.74 13.68 -1.19
N LEU A 322 -19.48 14.14 -1.12
CA LEU A 322 -19.01 15.32 -1.83
C LEU A 322 -17.76 15.00 -2.64
N ALA A 323 -17.62 15.62 -3.81
CA ALA A 323 -16.34 15.63 -4.54
C ALA A 323 -15.37 16.64 -3.91
N TYR A 324 -14.05 16.43 -4.09
CA TYR A 324 -13.05 17.37 -3.62
C TYR A 324 -13.20 18.79 -4.20
N THR A 325 -13.89 18.90 -5.35
CA THR A 325 -14.19 20.15 -6.05
C THR A 325 -15.48 20.83 -5.60
N ALA A 326 -16.25 20.21 -4.68
CA ALA A 326 -17.52 20.78 -4.25
C ALA A 326 -17.28 22.10 -3.48
N PRO A 327 -17.97 23.20 -3.84
CA PRO A 327 -17.76 24.51 -3.20
C PRO A 327 -18.13 24.51 -1.72
N THR A 328 -18.97 23.57 -1.29
CA THR A 328 -19.41 23.39 0.10
C THR A 328 -18.51 22.47 0.92
N LEU A 329 -17.47 21.87 0.33
CA LEU A 329 -16.65 20.85 0.98
C LEU A 329 -15.98 21.36 2.26
N GLN A 330 -15.33 22.52 2.20
CA GLN A 330 -14.63 23.08 3.36
C GLN A 330 -15.60 23.36 4.51
N GLN A 331 -16.79 23.89 4.20
CA GLN A 331 -17.84 24.11 5.20
C GLN A 331 -18.29 22.77 5.82
N ALA A 332 -18.48 21.72 4.99
CA ALA A 332 -18.86 20.40 5.47
C ALA A 332 -17.79 19.80 6.39
N ILE A 333 -16.51 19.90 6.02
CA ILE A 333 -15.37 19.43 6.84
C ILE A 333 -15.34 20.16 8.20
N ASN A 334 -15.44 21.49 8.18
CA ASN A 334 -15.37 22.32 9.39
C ASN A 334 -16.55 22.11 10.36
N ALA A 335 -17.69 21.61 9.86
CA ALA A 335 -18.84 21.30 10.70
C ALA A 335 -18.69 19.98 11.48
N LEU A 336 -17.89 19.03 10.98
CA LEU A 336 -17.79 17.67 11.53
C LEU A 336 -17.38 17.58 13.01
N PRO A 337 -16.43 18.38 13.53
CA PRO A 337 -16.05 18.32 14.93
C PRO A 337 -17.21 18.59 15.90
N ASN A 338 -18.21 19.35 15.47
CA ASN A 338 -19.39 19.72 16.27
C ASN A 338 -20.65 18.95 15.84
N ALA A 339 -20.58 18.26 14.72
CA ALA A 339 -21.64 17.38 14.28
C ALA A 339 -21.57 16.10 15.11
N ASN A 340 -22.67 15.72 15.75
CA ASN A 340 -22.76 14.43 16.41
C ASN A 340 -22.98 13.35 15.35
N ASN A 341 -22.06 12.37 15.26
CA ASN A 341 -22.23 11.16 14.46
C ASN A 341 -22.41 11.36 12.94
N HIS A 342 -21.93 12.47 12.36
CA HIS A 342 -21.98 12.67 10.90
C HIS A 342 -20.88 11.86 10.19
N ILE A 343 -21.16 11.45 8.96
CA ILE A 343 -20.20 10.80 8.07
C ILE A 343 -20.11 11.61 6.77
N LEU A 344 -18.92 12.10 6.46
CA LEU A 344 -18.62 12.76 5.19
C LEU A 344 -17.79 11.84 4.31
N VAL A 345 -18.35 11.41 3.18
CA VAL A 345 -17.62 10.71 2.14
C VAL A 345 -17.05 11.74 1.17
N ILE A 346 -15.73 11.74 0.98
CA ILE A 346 -15.05 12.64 0.06
C ILE A 346 -14.51 11.84 -1.13
N ASN A 347 -15.04 12.10 -2.32
CA ASN A 347 -14.43 11.64 -3.57
C ASN A 347 -13.18 12.49 -3.86
N MET A 348 -12.03 12.02 -3.38
CA MET A 348 -10.74 12.69 -3.55
C MET A 348 -10.06 12.25 -4.85
N GLY A 349 -10.17 10.98 -5.24
CA GLY A 349 -9.43 10.40 -6.35
C GLY A 349 -7.91 10.35 -6.10
N GLY A 350 -7.13 10.15 -7.16
CA GLY A 350 -5.68 9.91 -7.06
C GLY A 350 -4.89 10.93 -6.21
N LEU A 351 -3.91 10.42 -5.46
CA LEU A 351 -2.96 11.17 -4.63
C LEU A 351 -1.52 10.86 -5.07
N THR A 352 -0.58 11.73 -4.74
CA THR A 352 0.86 11.40 -4.86
C THR A 352 1.24 10.37 -3.81
N ILE A 353 2.29 9.57 -4.01
CA ILE A 353 2.63 8.50 -3.06
C ILE A 353 2.92 9.02 -1.65
N ALA A 354 3.56 10.20 -1.53
CA ALA A 354 3.86 10.81 -0.24
C ALA A 354 2.58 11.20 0.52
N THR A 355 1.64 11.87 -0.16
CA THR A 355 0.35 12.26 0.44
C THR A 355 -0.56 11.05 0.69
N PHE A 356 -0.53 10.03 -0.19
CA PHE A 356 -1.20 8.76 0.05
C PHE A 356 -0.68 8.06 1.30
N ASN A 357 0.63 7.87 1.42
CA ASN A 357 1.24 7.18 2.57
C ASN A 357 0.98 7.94 3.87
N TYR A 358 1.13 9.27 3.85
CA TYR A 358 0.87 10.10 5.03
C TYR A 358 -0.60 10.04 5.46
N LEU A 359 -1.55 10.16 4.53
CA LEU A 359 -2.97 10.04 4.84
C LEU A 359 -3.32 8.71 5.54
N TYR A 360 -2.74 7.60 5.07
CA TYR A 360 -2.93 6.29 5.70
C TYR A 360 -2.35 6.23 7.11
N SER A 361 -1.21 6.88 7.35
CA SER A 361 -0.63 7.00 8.69
C SER A 361 -1.47 7.82 9.67
N CYS A 362 -2.33 8.69 9.14
CA CYS A 362 -3.26 9.51 9.92
C CYS A 362 -4.61 8.83 10.20
N SER A 363 -4.83 7.61 9.69
CA SER A 363 -6.12 6.94 9.82
C SER A 363 -6.47 6.70 11.30
N THR A 364 -7.75 6.78 11.65
CA THR A 364 -8.26 6.49 13.01
C THR A 364 -9.38 5.46 13.01
N LEU A 365 -9.79 5.01 11.82
CA LEU A 365 -10.56 3.79 11.57
C LEU A 365 -9.71 2.81 10.77
N PRO A 366 -10.12 1.53 10.61
CA PRO A 366 -9.34 0.59 9.83
C PRO A 366 -9.36 1.04 8.37
N CYS A 367 -8.20 1.32 7.82
CA CYS A 367 -8.07 1.78 6.44
C CYS A 367 -8.44 0.66 5.46
N VAL A 368 -8.94 1.05 4.28
CA VAL A 368 -9.38 0.12 3.24
C VAL A 368 -8.46 0.24 2.04
N PHE A 369 -7.97 -0.89 1.53
CA PHE A 369 -7.13 -0.89 0.35
C PHE A 369 -7.13 -2.22 -0.38
N GLU A 370 -6.73 -2.14 -1.65
CA GLU A 370 -6.26 -3.25 -2.45
C GLU A 370 -4.72 -3.23 -2.51
N GLY A 371 -4.15 -4.38 -2.84
CA GLY A 371 -2.74 -4.46 -3.20
C GLY A 371 -1.81 -4.84 -2.04
N LYS A 372 -0.76 -5.59 -2.40
CA LYS A 372 0.28 -6.05 -1.48
C LYS A 372 1.25 -4.95 -1.06
N GLY A 373 1.43 -3.92 -1.89
CA GLY A 373 2.24 -2.74 -1.55
C GLY A 373 1.63 -1.96 -0.39
N THR A 374 0.33 -1.66 -0.46
CA THR A 374 -0.39 -0.99 0.63
C THR A 374 -0.49 -1.88 1.87
N ALA A 375 -0.62 -3.21 1.71
CA ALA A 375 -0.53 -4.14 2.83
C ALA A 375 0.79 -3.98 3.60
N ASN A 376 1.92 -3.88 2.88
CA ASN A 376 3.21 -3.64 3.48
C ASN A 376 3.26 -2.31 4.25
N LEU A 377 2.69 -1.23 3.68
CA LEU A 377 2.59 0.06 4.35
C LEU A 377 1.84 -0.05 5.67
N VAL A 378 0.60 -0.54 5.67
CA VAL A 378 -0.24 -0.48 6.88
C VAL A 378 0.25 -1.39 8.00
N MET A 379 0.91 -2.50 7.65
CA MET A 379 1.57 -3.36 8.63
C MET A 379 2.76 -2.66 9.31
N ASN A 380 3.37 -1.65 8.67
CA ASN A 380 4.38 -0.81 9.31
C ASN A 380 3.79 0.32 10.18
N LEU A 381 2.51 0.67 10.02
CA LEU A 381 1.91 1.87 10.64
C LEU A 381 1.21 1.61 11.98
N ASN A 382 1.23 0.39 12.50
CA ASN A 382 0.39 -0.02 13.63
C ASN A 382 -1.11 0.21 13.42
N MET A 383 -1.55 0.03 12.18
CA MET A 383 -2.92 0.32 11.78
C MET A 383 -3.69 -0.95 11.46
N PRO A 384 -4.88 -1.15 12.06
CA PRO A 384 -5.77 -2.19 11.57
C PRO A 384 -6.26 -1.82 10.18
N TYR A 385 -6.63 -2.85 9.42
CA TYR A 385 -7.02 -2.66 8.03
C TYR A 385 -8.02 -3.68 7.53
N LEU A 386 -8.66 -3.28 6.44
CA LEU A 386 -9.68 -4.00 5.71
C LEU A 386 -9.20 -4.17 4.27
N ASN A 387 -8.72 -5.37 3.94
CA ASN A 387 -8.17 -5.64 2.62
C ASN A 387 -9.24 -6.24 1.69
N VAL A 388 -9.47 -5.61 0.53
CA VAL A 388 -10.51 -5.99 -0.44
C VAL A 388 -10.03 -6.97 -1.54
N ILE A 389 -8.80 -7.50 -1.48
CA ILE A 389 -8.25 -8.37 -2.54
C ILE A 389 -8.87 -9.78 -2.57
N LYS A 390 -8.87 -10.41 -3.76
CA LYS A 390 -9.28 -11.82 -4.00
C LYS A 390 -8.61 -12.85 -3.09
N SER A 391 -7.32 -12.64 -2.82
CA SER A 391 -6.39 -13.66 -2.35
C SER A 391 -6.57 -14.01 -0.87
N THR A 392 -6.15 -15.23 -0.50
CA THR A 392 -6.34 -15.82 0.84
C THR A 392 -5.35 -15.32 1.89
N THR A 393 -4.30 -14.58 1.51
CA THR A 393 -3.30 -14.12 2.47
C THR A 393 -2.95 -12.66 2.27
N THR A 394 -3.67 -11.81 3.01
CA THR A 394 -3.33 -10.41 3.28
C THR A 394 -3.27 -10.10 4.77
N TYR A 395 -3.53 -11.13 5.59
CA TYR A 395 -3.51 -11.10 7.03
C TYR A 395 -2.46 -12.13 7.46
N PRO A 396 -1.19 -11.72 7.64
CA PRO A 396 -0.10 -12.63 7.94
C PRO A 396 -0.32 -13.38 9.24
N THR A 397 0.24 -14.58 9.34
CA THR A 397 0.33 -15.29 10.62
C THR A 397 1.71 -15.07 11.23
N LEU A 398 1.74 -14.73 12.52
CA LEU A 398 2.97 -14.67 13.30
C LEU A 398 3.02 -15.80 14.34
N PRO A 399 4.19 -16.42 14.55
CA PRO A 399 5.42 -16.27 13.77
C PRO A 399 5.25 -16.79 12.33
N LEU A 400 6.03 -16.31 11.35
CA LEU A 400 5.78 -16.55 9.91
C LEU A 400 5.78 -18.02 9.48
N HIS A 401 6.40 -18.90 10.26
CA HIS A 401 6.45 -20.35 10.04
C HIS A 401 5.26 -21.11 10.64
N ALA A 402 4.42 -20.46 11.44
CA ALA A 402 3.28 -21.10 12.07
C ALA A 402 2.16 -21.44 11.07
N GLN A 403 1.30 -22.36 11.49
CA GLN A 403 0.01 -22.63 10.84
C GLN A 403 -0.89 -21.42 10.92
N GLN A 404 -1.83 -21.30 9.98
CA GLN A 404 -2.69 -20.12 9.87
C GLN A 404 -3.38 -19.77 11.20
N SER A 405 -3.19 -18.53 11.65
CA SER A 405 -3.78 -18.04 12.90
C SER A 405 -5.30 -17.93 12.80
N PRO A 406 -6.07 -18.31 13.83
CA PRO A 406 -7.51 -18.06 13.88
C PRO A 406 -7.87 -16.58 13.68
N MET A 407 -7.04 -15.65 14.16
CA MET A 407 -7.28 -14.20 13.96
C MET A 407 -7.05 -13.76 12.51
N SER A 408 -6.07 -14.34 11.83
CA SER A 408 -5.85 -14.11 10.39
C SER A 408 -7.08 -14.58 9.57
N VAL A 409 -7.61 -15.76 9.89
CA VAL A 409 -8.84 -16.29 9.26
C VAL A 409 -10.03 -15.39 9.54
N LEU A 410 -10.23 -14.98 10.80
CA LEU A 410 -11.33 -14.11 11.21
C LEU A 410 -11.26 -12.74 10.51
N ALA A 411 -10.09 -12.11 10.48
CA ALA A 411 -9.87 -10.83 9.83
C ALA A 411 -10.16 -10.92 8.32
N THR A 412 -9.71 -12.00 7.68
CA THR A 412 -9.98 -12.27 6.25
C THR A 412 -11.48 -12.45 6.00
N ARG A 413 -12.18 -13.24 6.83
CA ARG A 413 -13.62 -13.46 6.72
C ARG A 413 -14.39 -12.16 6.83
N ARG A 414 -14.10 -11.35 7.85
CA ARG A 414 -14.78 -10.07 8.11
C ARG A 414 -14.48 -9.03 7.04
N ALA A 415 -13.24 -8.93 6.57
CA ALA A 415 -12.90 -8.02 5.47
C ALA A 415 -13.66 -8.38 4.18
N LYS A 416 -13.78 -9.69 3.86
CA LYS A 416 -14.55 -10.15 2.70
C LYS A 416 -16.04 -9.81 2.79
N CYS A 417 -16.61 -9.62 3.97
CA CYS A 417 -18.01 -9.21 4.10
C CYS A 417 -18.27 -7.83 3.47
N MET A 418 -17.28 -6.93 3.38
CA MET A 418 -17.44 -5.62 2.71
C MET A 418 -17.80 -5.73 1.23
N ASN A 419 -17.46 -6.86 0.60
CA ASN A 419 -17.71 -7.13 -0.81
C ASN A 419 -19.16 -7.54 -1.08
N THR A 420 -20.03 -7.54 -0.07
CA THR A 420 -21.43 -7.93 -0.20
C THR A 420 -22.21 -6.88 -0.97
N ALA A 421 -22.75 -7.27 -2.13
CA ALA A 421 -23.61 -6.40 -2.94
C ALA A 421 -24.85 -5.95 -2.18
N ALA A 422 -25.36 -4.75 -2.48
CA ALA A 422 -26.51 -4.15 -1.79
C ALA A 422 -27.77 -5.07 -1.74
N GLY A 423 -28.06 -5.80 -2.83
CA GLY A 423 -29.16 -6.76 -2.88
C GLY A 423 -28.98 -7.94 -1.91
N LEU A 424 -27.76 -8.46 -1.78
CA LEU A 424 -27.44 -9.52 -0.82
C LEU A 424 -27.49 -9.00 0.63
N LEU A 425 -27.04 -7.76 0.85
CA LEU A 425 -27.20 -7.10 2.15
C LEU A 425 -28.68 -6.95 2.51
N ASN A 426 -29.54 -6.55 1.58
CA ASN A 426 -30.98 -6.48 1.79
C ASN A 426 -31.57 -7.85 2.19
N THR A 427 -31.19 -8.93 1.49
CA THR A 427 -31.59 -10.30 1.85
C THR A 427 -31.10 -10.69 3.26
N ALA A 428 -29.86 -10.35 3.62
CA ALA A 428 -29.31 -10.62 4.95
C ALA A 428 -30.07 -9.89 6.05
N LEU A 429 -30.36 -8.60 5.85
CA LEU A 429 -31.14 -7.78 6.79
C LEU A 429 -32.58 -8.25 6.94
N ALA A 430 -33.15 -8.86 5.91
CA ALA A 430 -34.47 -9.50 5.98
C ALA A 430 -34.47 -10.82 6.79
N GLY A 431 -33.34 -11.22 7.38
CA GLY A 431 -33.19 -12.46 8.12
C GLY A 431 -33.10 -13.71 7.25
N GLN A 432 -32.89 -13.55 5.94
CA GLN A 432 -32.84 -14.65 4.97
C GLN A 432 -31.41 -15.15 4.68
N ALA A 433 -30.37 -14.45 5.16
CA ALA A 433 -28.97 -14.89 5.04
C ALA A 433 -28.30 -15.06 6.41
N VAL A 434 -27.33 -15.99 6.48
CA VAL A 434 -26.64 -16.39 7.71
C VAL A 434 -25.61 -15.34 8.19
N VAL A 435 -25.15 -14.44 7.32
CA VAL A 435 -24.10 -13.46 7.63
C VAL A 435 -24.57 -12.04 7.29
N ASN A 436 -24.66 -11.18 8.31
CA ASN A 436 -24.91 -9.75 8.13
C ASN A 436 -23.57 -9.04 7.89
N SER A 437 -23.31 -8.62 6.65
CA SER A 437 -22.04 -8.00 6.27
C SER A 437 -21.73 -6.73 7.05
N VAL A 438 -22.75 -5.95 7.40
CA VAL A 438 -22.60 -4.73 8.21
C VAL A 438 -22.12 -5.10 9.62
N THR A 439 -22.69 -6.13 10.23
CA THR A 439 -22.31 -6.58 11.58
C THR A 439 -20.88 -7.13 11.62
N GLU A 440 -20.47 -7.93 10.64
CA GLU A 440 -19.10 -8.47 10.61
C GLU A 440 -18.05 -7.37 10.40
N VAL A 441 -18.33 -6.39 9.53
CA VAL A 441 -17.43 -5.25 9.29
C VAL A 441 -17.42 -4.29 10.49
N SER A 442 -18.57 -4.01 11.09
CA SER A 442 -18.64 -3.14 12.27
C SER A 442 -17.94 -3.78 13.47
N GLN A 443 -18.09 -5.09 13.68
CA GLN A 443 -17.37 -5.80 14.71
C GLN A 443 -15.86 -5.86 14.45
N GLN A 444 -15.42 -5.96 13.19
CA GLN A 444 -14.01 -5.82 12.85
C GLN A 444 -13.46 -4.45 13.26
N ILE A 445 -14.22 -3.37 13.02
CA ILE A 445 -13.84 -2.01 13.42
C ILE A 445 -13.69 -1.92 14.94
N GLU A 446 -14.65 -2.42 15.72
CA GLU A 446 -14.58 -2.37 17.19
C GLU A 446 -13.47 -3.24 17.76
N ASP A 447 -13.41 -4.51 17.38
CA ASP A 447 -12.39 -5.44 17.89
C ASP A 447 -10.97 -4.96 17.53
N SER A 448 -10.79 -4.25 16.42
CA SER A 448 -9.48 -3.71 16.05
C SER A 448 -8.97 -2.58 16.96
N TYR A 449 -9.85 -1.95 17.74
CA TYR A 449 -9.52 -0.81 18.62
C TYR A 449 -9.84 -1.04 20.11
N ASP A 450 -10.55 -2.11 20.45
CA ASP A 450 -10.70 -2.56 21.82
C ASP A 450 -9.48 -3.40 22.24
N ASN A 451 -8.67 -2.83 23.15
CA ASN A 451 -7.42 -3.43 23.61
C ASN A 451 -7.57 -4.75 24.39
N THR A 452 -8.80 -5.09 24.78
CA THR A 452 -9.13 -6.34 25.46
C THR A 452 -9.34 -7.50 24.50
N THR A 453 -9.48 -7.24 23.19
CA THR A 453 -9.79 -8.28 22.20
C THR A 453 -8.53 -8.90 21.58
N GLN A 454 -8.67 -10.13 21.08
CA GLN A 454 -7.59 -10.82 20.35
C GLN A 454 -7.27 -10.16 19.00
N MET A 455 -8.23 -9.46 18.38
CA MET A 455 -8.02 -8.77 17.10
C MET A 455 -7.09 -7.58 17.26
N TYR A 456 -7.26 -6.78 18.31
CA TYR A 456 -6.33 -5.70 18.65
C TYR A 456 -4.91 -6.23 18.87
N GLN A 457 -4.76 -7.27 19.69
CA GLN A 457 -3.45 -7.87 19.96
C GLN A 457 -2.80 -8.45 18.69
N TYR A 458 -3.61 -9.02 17.80
CA TYR A 458 -3.16 -9.52 16.50
C TYR A 458 -2.57 -8.39 15.64
N PHE A 459 -3.27 -7.27 15.45
CA PHE A 459 -2.73 -6.14 14.67
C PHE A 459 -1.52 -5.47 15.33
N ALA A 460 -1.51 -5.35 16.66
CA ALA A 460 -0.35 -4.85 17.40
C ALA A 460 0.88 -5.76 17.18
N GLY A 461 0.68 -7.08 17.19
CA GLY A 461 1.74 -8.05 16.90
C GLY A 461 2.25 -7.97 15.46
N LEU A 462 1.35 -7.79 14.47
CA LEU A 462 1.76 -7.52 13.09
C LEU A 462 2.64 -6.27 13.03
N SER A 463 2.22 -5.17 13.66
CA SER A 463 3.00 -3.94 13.65
C SER A 463 4.38 -4.09 14.27
N ALA A 464 4.47 -4.74 15.43
CA ALA A 464 5.73 -4.95 16.12
C ALA A 464 6.72 -5.76 15.26
N PHE A 465 6.21 -6.71 14.47
CA PHE A 465 7.03 -7.50 13.56
C PHE A 465 7.43 -6.74 12.29
N PHE A 466 6.47 -6.17 11.56
CA PHE A 466 6.72 -5.56 10.26
C PHE A 466 7.41 -4.19 10.36
N HIS A 467 7.27 -3.50 11.49
CA HIS A 467 8.01 -2.28 11.80
C HIS A 467 9.34 -2.53 12.52
N ASN A 468 9.81 -3.78 12.58
CA ASN A 468 11.15 -4.11 13.09
C ASN A 468 12.14 -4.16 11.92
N GLU A 469 13.16 -3.30 11.94
CA GLU A 469 14.19 -3.29 10.89
C GLU A 469 14.99 -4.61 10.82
N GLU A 470 15.08 -5.40 11.90
CA GLU A 470 15.71 -6.73 11.85
C GLU A 470 14.94 -7.73 10.99
N GLU A 471 13.64 -7.49 10.79
CA GLU A 471 12.75 -8.33 10.00
C GLU A 471 12.59 -7.81 8.56
N ASP A 472 13.22 -6.68 8.22
CA ASP A 472 13.18 -6.01 6.91
C ASP A 472 13.69 -6.93 5.81
N LYS A 473 12.80 -7.26 4.86
CA LYS A 473 13.11 -8.09 3.70
C LYS A 473 14.30 -7.56 2.90
N LEU A 474 14.43 -6.24 2.73
CA LEU A 474 15.55 -5.70 1.97
C LEU A 474 16.88 -5.92 2.68
N ILE A 475 16.96 -5.62 3.98
CA ILE A 475 18.17 -5.81 4.78
C ILE A 475 18.60 -7.27 4.76
N LEU A 476 17.68 -8.20 5.01
CA LEU A 476 17.98 -9.63 4.99
C LEU A 476 18.45 -10.11 3.61
N GLY A 477 17.83 -9.62 2.54
CA GLY A 477 18.24 -9.88 1.16
C GLY A 477 19.64 -9.34 0.84
N LEU A 478 19.97 -8.12 1.29
CA LEU A 478 21.29 -7.51 1.13
C LEU A 478 22.37 -8.26 1.92
N LEU A 479 22.09 -8.67 3.16
CA LEU A 479 23.05 -9.44 3.96
C LEU A 479 23.38 -10.78 3.29
N PHE A 480 22.36 -11.47 2.77
CA PHE A 480 22.59 -12.68 2.00
C PHE A 480 23.40 -12.40 0.72
N PHE A 481 23.04 -11.35 -0.02
CA PHE A 481 23.76 -10.91 -1.21
C PHE A 481 25.25 -10.68 -0.93
N LEU A 482 25.59 -9.91 0.12
CA LEU A 482 26.98 -9.63 0.50
C LEU A 482 27.73 -10.91 0.88
N GLY A 483 27.09 -11.78 1.66
CA GLY A 483 27.64 -13.07 2.02
C GLY A 483 27.88 -13.99 0.83
N TYR A 484 27.07 -13.89 -0.22
CA TYR A 484 27.22 -14.64 -1.45
C TYR A 484 28.35 -14.07 -2.33
N VAL A 485 28.32 -12.76 -2.63
CA VAL A 485 29.33 -12.11 -3.49
C VAL A 485 30.75 -12.33 -2.95
N ASN A 486 30.95 -12.21 -1.62
CA ASN A 486 32.25 -12.47 -0.98
C ASN A 486 32.76 -13.91 -1.10
N THR A 487 31.92 -14.87 -1.52
CA THR A 487 32.34 -16.26 -1.78
C THR A 487 32.58 -16.55 -3.26
N GLN A 488 32.23 -15.60 -4.14
CA GLN A 488 32.35 -15.72 -5.58
C GLN A 488 33.55 -14.94 -6.16
N ASN A 489 34.04 -13.98 -5.39
CA ASN A 489 35.34 -13.31 -5.57
C ASN A 489 36.39 -14.06 -4.74
#